data_AF-A0A7U9N4J6-F1
#
_entry.id   AF-A0A7U9N4J6-F1
#
_cell.length_a   1.000
_cell.length_b   1.000
_cell.length_c   1.000
_cell.angle_alpha   90.00
_cell.angle_beta   90.00
_cell.angle_gamma   90.00
#
_symmetry.space_group_name_H-M   'P 1'
#
loop_
_entity.id
_entity.type
_entity.pdbx_description
1 polymer ?
#
loop_
_entity_poly.entity_id
_entity_poly.type
_entity_poly.pdbx_seq_one_letter_code
_entity_poly.pdbx_strand_id
1 'polypeptide(L)' 'MNSRKRKKRDKQRAVTIVVGCEKTAKAEEYRKMRESIEYQLKAGSVIVLPAYLHVEAIIQQPGSRRIVIKQESEVEA' A
#
# COMPACT_ATOMS: atom_id res chain seq x y z
N MET A 1 -14.53 0.47 32.30
CA MET A 1 -14.98 1.24 31.12
C MET A 1 -13.92 1.14 30.01
N ASN A 2 -14.33 0.71 28.80
CA ASN A 2 -13.63 0.82 27.49
C ASN A 2 -12.35 0.03 27.10
N SER A 3 -11.94 -1.04 27.78
CA SER A 3 -10.87 -1.93 27.27
C SER A 3 -11.30 -2.80 26.07
N ARG A 4 -12.60 -3.13 25.94
CA ARG A 4 -13.13 -3.93 24.81
C ARG A 4 -13.13 -3.19 23.46
N LYS A 5 -13.19 -1.84 23.45
CA LYS A 5 -13.16 -1.05 22.22
C LYS A 5 -11.74 -0.95 21.63
N ARG A 6 -10.70 -1.02 22.46
CA ARG A 6 -9.29 -0.92 22.04
C ARG A 6 -8.87 -2.16 21.22
N LYS A 7 -9.19 -3.37 21.69
CA LYS A 7 -8.95 -4.63 20.92
C LYS A 7 -9.70 -4.71 19.59
N LYS A 8 -10.84 -4.03 19.42
CA LYS A 8 -11.55 -3.93 18.13
C LYS A 8 -10.92 -2.91 17.16
N ARG A 9 -10.15 -1.93 17.65
CA ARG A 9 -9.37 -0.97 16.82
C ARG A 9 -7.99 -1.50 16.44
N ASP A 10 -7.41 -2.41 17.21
CA ASP A 10 -6.14 -3.08 16.85
C ASP A 10 -6.32 -4.18 15.80
N LYS A 11 -7.46 -4.90 15.84
CA LYS A 11 -7.87 -5.82 14.77
C LYS A 11 -8.31 -5.10 13.48
N GLN A 12 -8.40 -3.78 13.51
CA GLN A 12 -8.82 -2.99 12.37
C GLN A 12 -7.62 -2.80 11.43
N ARG A 13 -7.82 -3.25 10.19
CA ARG A 13 -7.40 -2.48 9.00
C ARG A 13 -5.97 -2.68 8.49
N ALA A 14 -5.40 -3.88 8.61
CA ALA A 14 -4.21 -4.20 7.84
C ALA A 14 -4.62 -4.37 6.35
N VAL A 15 -4.09 -3.50 5.50
CA VAL A 15 -4.13 -3.69 4.04
C VAL A 15 -2.75 -4.16 3.62
N THR A 16 -2.69 -5.34 3.02
CA THR A 16 -1.45 -5.88 2.43
C THR A 16 -1.55 -5.69 0.93
N ILE A 17 -0.54 -5.05 0.34
CA ILE A 17 -0.43 -4.84 -1.09
C ILE A 17 0.78 -5.61 -1.56
N VAL A 18 0.58 -6.54 -2.50
CA VAL A 18 1.64 -7.27 -3.17
C VAL A 18 1.92 -6.54 -4.48
N VAL A 19 3.15 -6.09 -4.64
CA VAL A 19 3.60 -5.32 -5.80
C VAL A 19 4.69 -6.12 -6.49
N GLY A 20 4.48 -6.41 -7.76
CA GLY A 20 5.48 -6.99 -8.63
C GLY A 20 6.33 -5.89 -9.27
N CYS A 21 7.55 -6.26 -9.63
CA CYS A 21 8.51 -5.39 -10.31
C CYS A 21 9.03 -6.12 -11.53
N GLU A 22 8.79 -5.59 -12.72
CA GLU A 22 9.30 -6.17 -13.97
C GLU A 22 10.80 -5.93 -14.17
N LYS A 23 11.37 -4.95 -13.44
CA LYS A 23 12.79 -4.61 -13.51
C LYS A 23 13.60 -5.37 -12.46
N THR A 24 14.72 -5.95 -12.87
CA THR A 24 15.76 -6.45 -11.96
C THR A 24 16.48 -5.26 -11.32
N ALA A 25 16.04 -4.88 -10.11
CA ALA A 25 16.64 -3.80 -9.33
C ALA A 25 17.64 -4.33 -8.27
N LYS A 26 18.53 -3.46 -7.79
CA LYS A 26 19.40 -3.79 -6.64
C LYS A 26 18.58 -3.78 -5.34
N ALA A 27 19.04 -4.50 -4.32
CA ALA A 27 18.39 -4.55 -3.01
C ALA A 27 18.12 -3.15 -2.39
N GLU A 28 19.02 -2.20 -2.64
CA GLU A 28 18.88 -0.81 -2.18
C GLU A 28 17.73 -0.06 -2.87
N GLU A 29 17.51 -0.34 -4.15
CA GLU A 29 16.43 0.28 -4.92
C GLU A 29 15.07 -0.25 -4.45
N TYR A 30 14.97 -1.56 -4.20
CA TYR A 30 13.77 -2.15 -3.60
C TYR A 30 13.45 -1.53 -2.24
N ARG A 31 14.46 -1.22 -1.42
CA ARG A 31 14.25 -0.55 -0.14
C ARG A 31 13.70 0.86 -0.32
N LYS A 32 14.25 1.64 -1.25
CA LYS A 32 13.76 2.99 -1.57
C LYS A 32 12.31 2.96 -2.10
N MET A 33 11.99 2.00 -2.97
CA MET A 33 10.62 1.81 -3.47
C MET A 33 9.65 1.49 -2.34
N ARG A 34 10.03 0.56 -1.47
CA ARG A 34 9.23 0.18 -0.29
C ARG A 34 9.00 1.38 0.63
N GLU A 35 10.05 2.14 0.95
CA GLU A 35 9.95 3.32 1.82
C GLU A 35 9.03 4.39 1.21
N SER A 36 9.10 4.62 -0.11
CA SER A 36 8.20 5.54 -0.81
C SER A 36 6.73 5.12 -0.74
N ILE A 37 6.44 3.84 -1.01
CA ILE A 37 5.07 3.29 -0.95
C ILE A 37 4.54 3.33 0.50
N GLU A 38 5.37 2.95 1.47
CA GLU A 38 5.00 3.02 2.90
C GLU A 38 4.74 4.46 3.35
N TYR A 39 5.50 5.44 2.85
CA TYR A 39 5.27 6.86 3.12
C TYR A 39 3.90 7.31 2.59
N GLN A 40 3.56 6.96 1.34
CA GLN A 40 2.25 7.29 0.75
C GLN A 40 1.09 6.63 1.50
N LEU A 41 1.26 5.36 1.91
CA LEU A 41 0.30 4.62 2.73
C LEU A 41 0.05 5.27 4.10
N LYS A 42 1.08 5.87 4.70
CA LYS A 42 0.95 6.62 5.96
C LYS A 42 0.31 7.99 5.73
N ALA A 43 0.66 8.67 4.64
CA ALA A 43 0.18 10.01 4.31
C ALA A 43 -1.29 10.04 3.84
N GLY A 44 -1.77 8.97 3.18
CA GLY A 44 -3.06 9.01 2.48
C GLY A 44 -3.71 7.65 2.22
N SER A 45 -4.84 7.69 1.51
CA SER A 45 -5.55 6.50 0.99
C SER A 45 -5.16 6.19 -0.44
N VAL A 46 -4.44 7.09 -1.09
CA VAL A 46 -4.10 7.01 -2.52
C VAL A 46 -2.62 6.71 -2.61
N ILE A 47 -2.29 5.69 -3.40
CA ILE A 47 -0.92 5.33 -3.71
C ILE A 47 -0.74 5.50 -5.21
N VAL A 48 0.27 6.25 -5.60
CA VAL A 48 0.73 6.35 -6.98
C VAL A 48 1.91 5.40 -7.12
N LEU A 49 1.70 4.36 -7.94
CA LEU A 49 2.74 3.38 -8.23
C LEU A 49 3.48 3.76 -9.51
N PRO A 50 4.81 3.74 -9.48
CA PRO A 50 5.62 3.91 -10.67
C PRO A 50 5.27 2.94 -11.79
N ALA A 51 5.41 3.35 -13.05
CA ALA A 51 5.01 2.55 -14.23
C ALA A 51 5.72 1.18 -14.34
N TYR A 52 6.87 1.01 -13.70
CA TYR A 52 7.62 -0.25 -13.66
C TYR A 52 7.19 -1.19 -12.50
N LEU A 53 6.25 -0.76 -11.67
CA LEU A 53 5.65 -1.55 -10.60
C LEU A 53 4.18 -1.83 -10.91
N HIS A 54 3.79 -3.08 -10.79
CA HIS A 54 2.40 -3.52 -10.98
C HIS A 54 1.84 -4.11 -9.69
N VAL A 55 0.55 -3.92 -9.46
CA VAL A 55 -0.12 -4.56 -8.33
C VAL A 55 -0.45 -6.00 -8.72
N GLU A 56 0.06 -6.96 -7.97
CA GLU A 56 -0.27 -8.36 -8.15
C GLU A 56 -1.48 -8.76 -7.31
N ALA A 57 -1.55 -8.26 -6.08
CA ALA A 57 -2.67 -8.56 -5.18
C ALA A 57 -2.90 -7.45 -4.16
N ILE A 58 -4.16 -7.30 -3.78
CA ILE A 58 -4.58 -6.45 -2.67
C ILE A 58 -5.38 -7.32 -1.70
N ILE A 59 -4.85 -7.50 -0.49
CA ILE A 59 -5.50 -8.27 0.56
C ILE A 59 -5.98 -7.27 1.62
N GLN A 60 -7.31 -7.11 1.70
CA GLN A 60 -7.95 -6.23 2.66
C GLN A 60 -8.74 -7.05 3.67
N GLN A 61 -8.50 -6.80 4.97
CA GLN A 61 -9.33 -7.39 6.01
C GLN A 61 -10.69 -6.66 6.11
N PRO A 62 -11.78 -7.34 6.51
CA PRO A 62 -13.08 -6.70 6.72
C PRO A 62 -12.98 -5.49 7.67
N GLY A 63 -13.46 -4.33 7.21
CA GLY A 63 -13.38 -3.07 7.96
C GLY A 63 -12.10 -2.26 7.75
N SER A 64 -11.25 -2.66 6.80
CA SER A 64 -10.05 -1.94 6.30
C SER A 64 -10.37 -0.58 5.69
N ARG A 65 -9.37 0.31 5.70
CA ARG A 65 -9.44 1.61 4.99
C ARG A 65 -9.53 1.35 3.49
N ARG A 66 -10.42 2.05 2.78
CA ARG A 66 -10.46 1.99 1.31
C ARG A 66 -9.18 2.62 0.76
N ILE A 67 -8.42 1.83 0.01
CA ILE A 67 -7.21 2.27 -0.68
C ILE A 67 -7.53 2.35 -2.17
N VAL A 68 -7.07 3.43 -2.80
CA VAL A 68 -7.11 3.61 -4.25
C VAL A 68 -5.67 3.57 -4.73
N ILE A 69 -5.38 2.64 -5.64
CA ILE A 69 -4.06 2.56 -6.27
C ILE A 69 -4.21 3.13 -7.68
N LYS A 70 -3.34 4.07 -8.03
CA LYS A 70 -3.23 4.65 -9.37
C LYS A 70 -1.87 4.29 -9.94
N GLN A 71 -1.81 3.86 -11.19
CA GLN A 71 -0.53 3.71 -11.88
C GLN A 71 -0.11 5.06 -12.49
N GLU A 72 1.18 5.41 -12.43
CA GLU A 72 1.70 6.65 -13.04
C GLU A 72 1.30 6.80 -14.52
N SER A 73 1.21 5.68 -15.26
CA SER A 73 0.75 5.68 -16.66
C SER A 73 -0.68 6.20 -16.85
N GLU A 74 -1.52 6.18 -15.81
CA GLU A 74 -2.89 6.72 -15.82
C GLU A 74 -2.99 8.13 -15.21
N VAL A 75 -1.89 8.69 -14.67
CA VAL A 75 -1.87 10.03 -14.06
C VAL A 75 -1.53 11.10 -15.12
N GLU A 76 -1.02 10.70 -16.28
CA GLU A 76 -0.79 11.57 -17.45
C GLU A 76 -1.94 11.48 -18.47
N ALA A 77 -3.17 11.82 -18.06
CA ALA A 77 -4.31 12.04 -18.95
C ALA A 77 -5.17 13.25 -18.51
#